data_AF-A0A6P8PBX9-F1
#
_entry.id   AF-A0A6P8PBX9-F1
#
_cell.length_a   1.000
_cell.length_b   1.000
_cell.length_c   1.000
_cell.angle_alpha   90.00
_cell.angle_beta   90.00
_cell.angle_gamma   90.00
#
_symmetry.space_group_name_H-M   'P 1'
#
loop_
_entity.id
_entity.type
_entity.pdbx_description
1 polymer ?
#
loop_
_entity_poly.entity_id
_entity_poly.type
_entity_poly.pdbx_seq_one_letter_code
_entity_poly.pdbx_strand_id
1 'polypeptide(L)'
;MARLYVNKGLIERPVLPPQVAADTVSYKIFVSGKSGVGKTAMVAKLVGQEVPSVHHETTGIQTATVYWPVKLKSNSQVLLFKFQFWDCGEATLKKFDHILPACKEKADAVLLLFSFTDRLSFDDLPNQIARVLDGSEKLARIVVGSKFDQYMHTDVTEQDVTEFQHTWQLPVLRMKSVNGPRLADGWTLDGRAGLTDVAHILNRLAENLWHYDQVAAGLVPAD
;
A
#
# COMPACT_ATOMS: atom_id res chain seq x y z
N MET A 1 -14.44 -15.15 5.15
CA MET A 1 -13.44 -15.04 4.06
C MET A 1 -14.06 -14.41 2.81
N ALA A 2 -13.76 -13.14 2.53
CA ALA A 2 -14.45 -12.39 1.49
C ALA A 2 -13.80 -12.55 0.10
N ARG A 3 -14.33 -13.45 -0.74
CA ARG A 3 -14.15 -13.35 -2.22
C ARG A 3 -14.70 -12.03 -2.76
N LEU A 4 -13.84 -11.18 -3.31
CA LEU A 4 -14.12 -9.84 -3.85
C LEU A 4 -14.24 -9.90 -5.39
N TYR A 5 -15.20 -9.17 -5.97
CA TYR A 5 -15.30 -8.93 -7.42
C TYR A 5 -15.18 -7.41 -7.65
N VAL A 6 -14.19 -6.97 -8.44
CA VAL A 6 -13.92 -5.53 -8.69
C VAL A 6 -13.89 -5.24 -10.20
N ASN A 7 -14.48 -4.09 -10.58
CA ASN A 7 -14.33 -3.48 -11.90
C ASN A 7 -13.67 -2.10 -11.73
N LYS A 8 -12.33 -2.04 -11.97
CA LYS A 8 -11.48 -0.85 -12.17
C LYS A 8 -11.34 0.16 -11.00
N GLY A 9 -10.09 0.45 -10.61
CA GLY A 9 -9.75 1.60 -9.75
C GLY A 9 -9.79 2.91 -10.53
N LEU A 10 -10.04 4.02 -9.85
CA LEU A 10 -10.14 5.36 -10.44
C LEU A 10 -9.13 6.31 -9.79
N ILE A 11 -8.44 7.11 -10.61
CA ILE A 11 -7.49 8.12 -10.14
C ILE A 11 -8.22 9.35 -9.59
N GLU A 12 -9.37 9.68 -10.20
CA GLU A 12 -10.24 10.77 -9.78
C GLU A 12 -11.52 10.22 -9.13
N ARG A 13 -12.15 11.03 -8.27
CA ARG A 13 -13.45 10.65 -7.69
C ARG A 13 -14.47 10.51 -8.82
N PRO A 14 -15.14 9.35 -8.98
CA PRO A 14 -16.21 9.21 -9.95
C PRO A 14 -17.35 10.16 -9.59
N VAL A 15 -17.82 10.92 -10.58
CA VAL A 15 -19.09 11.65 -10.50
C VAL A 15 -20.21 10.63 -10.71
N LEU A 16 -20.74 10.09 -9.60
CA LEU A 16 -21.83 9.13 -9.63
C LEU A 16 -23.18 9.88 -9.60
N PRO A 17 -24.19 9.42 -10.35
CA PRO A 17 -25.56 9.91 -10.19
C PRO A 17 -26.01 9.79 -8.72
N PRO A 18 -26.85 10.70 -8.19
CA PRO A 18 -27.27 10.67 -6.79
C PRO A 18 -27.86 9.33 -6.34
N GLN A 19 -28.49 8.61 -7.28
CA GLN A 19 -29.10 7.29 -7.09
C GLN A 19 -28.08 6.15 -6.91
N VAL A 20 -26.81 6.39 -7.25
CA VAL A 20 -25.68 5.43 -7.21
C VAL A 20 -24.53 5.99 -6.38
N ALA A 21 -24.75 7.06 -5.60
CA ALA A 21 -23.71 7.65 -4.77
C ALA A 21 -23.23 6.63 -3.73
N ALA A 22 -21.98 6.18 -3.88
CA ALA A 22 -21.31 5.33 -2.90
C ALA A 22 -20.69 6.22 -1.81
N ASP A 23 -20.91 5.84 -0.55
CA ASP A 23 -20.22 6.49 0.57
C ASP A 23 -18.71 6.32 0.41
N THR A 24 -17.96 7.39 0.67
CA THR A 24 -16.50 7.37 0.59
C THR A 24 -15.90 7.22 1.97
N VAL A 25 -15.07 6.20 2.14
CA VAL A 25 -14.22 6.01 3.33
C VAL A 25 -12.80 6.39 2.96
N SER A 26 -12.16 7.25 3.74
CA SER A 26 -10.85 7.83 3.40
C SER A 26 -9.77 7.38 4.37
N TYR A 27 -8.62 6.98 3.83
CA TYR A 27 -7.47 6.54 4.61
C TYR A 27 -6.21 7.27 4.18
N LYS A 28 -5.51 7.90 5.13
CA LYS A 28 -4.15 8.39 4.99
C LYS A 28 -3.18 7.25 5.29
N ILE A 29 -2.33 6.93 4.32
CA ILE A 29 -1.39 5.82 4.38
C ILE A 29 0.03 6.35 4.23
N PHE A 30 0.82 6.24 5.30
CA PHE A 30 2.26 6.55 5.23
C PHE A 30 3.03 5.38 4.60
N VAL A 31 3.95 5.66 3.68
CA VAL A 31 4.82 4.67 3.06
C VAL A 31 6.25 4.83 3.59
N SER A 32 6.73 3.83 4.34
CA SER A 32 8.06 3.82 4.96
C SER A 32 8.92 2.67 4.44
N GLY A 33 10.24 2.82 4.53
CA GLY A 33 11.21 1.83 4.08
C GLY A 33 12.48 2.48 3.55
N LYS A 34 13.53 1.68 3.33
CA LYS A 34 14.84 2.18 2.89
C LYS A 34 14.80 2.85 1.51
N SER A 35 15.83 3.64 1.19
CA SER A 35 16.03 4.11 -0.18
C SER A 35 16.16 2.93 -1.16
N GLY A 36 15.64 3.06 -2.38
CA GLY A 36 15.77 2.05 -3.44
C GLY A 36 14.89 0.80 -3.32
N VAL A 37 14.11 0.64 -2.23
CA VAL A 37 13.19 -0.50 -2.06
C VAL A 37 11.93 -0.40 -2.93
N GLY A 38 11.73 0.69 -3.68
CA GLY A 38 10.61 0.82 -4.61
C GLY A 38 9.31 1.41 -4.03
N LYS A 39 9.39 2.28 -3.00
CA LYS A 39 8.24 3.01 -2.44
C LYS A 39 7.47 3.80 -3.50
N THR A 40 8.16 4.67 -4.22
CA THR A 40 7.55 5.50 -5.28
C THR A 40 7.02 4.66 -6.44
N ALA A 41 7.75 3.61 -6.82
CA ALA A 41 7.31 2.65 -7.84
C ALA A 41 6.01 1.94 -7.44
N MET A 42 5.92 1.49 -6.18
CA MET A 42 4.70 0.91 -5.64
C MET A 42 3.55 1.91 -5.71
N VAL A 43 3.74 3.11 -5.17
CA VAL A 43 2.68 4.13 -5.12
C VAL A 43 2.19 4.47 -6.53
N ALA A 44 3.11 4.73 -7.47
CA ALA A 44 2.77 4.96 -8.87
C ALA A 44 1.90 3.84 -9.44
N LYS A 45 2.31 2.58 -9.26
CA LYS A 45 1.55 1.42 -9.75
C LYS A 45 0.17 1.30 -9.10
N LEU A 46 0.05 1.51 -7.78
CA LEU A 46 -1.24 1.47 -7.07
C LEU A 46 -2.21 2.54 -7.54
N VAL A 47 -1.72 3.72 -7.93
CA VAL A 47 -2.54 4.81 -8.48
C VAL A 47 -2.66 4.76 -10.01
N GLY A 48 -2.24 3.66 -10.65
CA GLY A 48 -2.38 3.46 -12.09
C GLY A 48 -1.45 4.32 -12.96
N GLN A 49 -0.37 4.85 -12.40
CA GLN A 49 0.69 5.55 -13.12
C GLN A 49 1.80 4.58 -13.54
N GLU A 50 2.58 4.98 -14.55
CA GLU A 50 3.76 4.22 -14.95
C GLU A 50 4.81 4.22 -13.83
N VAL A 51 5.40 3.05 -13.59
CA VAL A 51 6.55 2.92 -12.70
C VAL A 51 7.76 3.64 -13.33
N PRO A 52 8.42 4.55 -12.60
CA PRO A 52 9.65 5.19 -13.06
C PRO A 52 10.75 4.16 -13.37
N SER A 53 11.41 4.29 -14.52
CA SER A 53 12.50 3.38 -14.94
C SER A 53 13.83 3.65 -14.23
N VAL A 54 13.99 4.83 -13.63
CA VAL A 54 15.21 5.23 -12.92
C VAL A 54 14.85 5.63 -11.50
N HIS A 55 15.58 5.06 -10.54
CA HIS A 55 15.43 5.43 -9.12
C HIS A 55 15.96 6.84 -8.89
N HIS A 56 15.11 7.69 -8.33
CA HIS A 56 15.48 8.98 -7.77
C HIS A 56 14.96 9.03 -6.35
N GLU A 57 15.78 9.55 -5.42
CA GLU A 57 15.35 9.72 -4.05
C GLU A 57 14.21 10.76 -3.99
N THR A 58 13.09 10.40 -3.36
CA THR A 58 11.93 11.28 -3.26
C THR A 58 12.24 12.48 -2.36
N THR A 59 12.19 13.67 -2.94
CA THR A 59 12.38 14.93 -2.23
C THR A 59 11.09 15.34 -1.53
N GLY A 60 11.15 15.61 -0.24
CA GLY A 60 9.98 16.02 0.54
C GLY A 60 8.93 14.91 0.66
N ILE A 61 7.67 15.33 0.83
CA ILE A 61 6.49 14.47 0.89
C ILE A 61 5.79 14.52 -0.46
N GLN A 62 5.59 13.37 -1.09
CA GLN A 62 4.72 13.24 -2.26
C GLN A 62 3.44 12.51 -1.90
N THR A 63 2.31 13.02 -2.39
CA THR A 63 1.01 12.41 -2.13
C THR A 63 0.36 11.95 -3.42
N ALA A 64 -0.23 10.76 -3.39
CA ALA A 64 -0.97 10.20 -4.50
C ALA A 64 -2.27 9.59 -3.98
N THR A 65 -3.35 9.70 -4.74
CA THR A 65 -4.67 9.20 -4.33
C THR A 65 -5.20 8.20 -5.34
N VAL A 66 -5.82 7.13 -4.84
CA VAL A 66 -6.62 6.21 -5.65
C VAL A 66 -7.97 5.96 -4.97
N TYR A 67 -9.01 5.88 -5.78
CA TYR A 67 -10.34 5.48 -5.39
C TYR A 67 -10.59 4.02 -5.79
N TRP A 68 -10.93 3.19 -4.82
CA TRP A 68 -11.12 1.76 -4.97
C TRP A 68 -12.54 1.35 -4.58
N PRO A 69 -13.41 0.99 -5.55
CA PRO A 69 -14.77 0.59 -5.23
C PRO A 69 -14.78 -0.84 -4.66
N VAL A 70 -15.43 -1.00 -3.50
CA VAL A 70 -15.54 -2.28 -2.79
C VAL A 70 -17.01 -2.54 -2.47
N LYS A 71 -17.49 -3.73 -2.85
CA LYS A 71 -18.83 -4.19 -2.47
C LYS A 71 -18.76 -4.95 -1.14
N LEU A 72 -19.40 -4.42 -0.11
CA LEU A 72 -19.53 -5.08 1.18
C LEU A 72 -20.42 -6.31 1.06
N LYS A 73 -19.99 -7.41 1.67
CA LYS A 73 -20.74 -8.67 1.63
C LYS A 73 -21.96 -8.69 2.55
N SER A 74 -21.89 -7.96 3.67
CA SER A 74 -22.93 -7.96 4.70
C SER A 74 -24.26 -7.41 4.19
N ASN A 75 -24.23 -6.37 3.37
CA ASN A 75 -25.41 -5.63 2.93
C ASN A 75 -25.44 -5.31 1.42
N SER A 76 -24.47 -5.84 0.64
CA SER A 76 -24.31 -5.52 -0.79
C SER A 76 -24.08 -4.03 -1.13
N GLN A 77 -23.85 -3.19 -0.12
CA GLN A 77 -23.52 -1.77 -0.31
C GLN A 77 -22.16 -1.65 -1.00
N VAL A 78 -22.04 -0.67 -1.89
CA VAL A 78 -20.76 -0.31 -2.49
C VAL A 78 -20.21 0.89 -1.71
N LEU A 79 -19.00 0.73 -1.19
CA LEU A 79 -18.20 1.80 -0.62
C LEU A 79 -17.08 2.17 -1.58
N LEU A 80 -16.73 3.45 -1.61
CA LEU A 80 -15.57 3.94 -2.35
C LEU A 80 -14.44 4.21 -1.37
N PHE A 81 -13.43 3.35 -1.35
CA PHE A 81 -12.25 3.52 -0.52
C PHE A 81 -11.32 4.54 -1.19
N LYS A 82 -11.04 5.65 -0.52
CA LYS A 82 -10.06 6.64 -0.95
C LYS A 82 -8.76 6.40 -0.19
N PHE A 83 -7.77 5.85 -0.85
CA PHE A 83 -6.42 5.71 -0.29
C PHE A 83 -5.57 6.90 -0.70
N GLN A 84 -5.08 7.65 0.29
CA GLN A 84 -4.11 8.71 0.08
C GLN A 84 -2.74 8.23 0.58
N PHE A 85 -1.86 7.89 -0.35
CA PHE A 85 -0.49 7.49 -0.06
C PHE A 85 0.39 8.71 0.18
N TRP A 86 1.19 8.67 1.23
CA TRP A 86 2.21 9.67 1.59
C TRP A 86 3.57 9.00 1.46
N ASP A 87 4.24 9.23 0.33
CA ASP A 87 5.57 8.71 0.00
C ASP A 87 6.65 9.75 0.37
N CYS A 88 7.74 9.28 0.97
CA CYS A 88 8.87 10.11 1.38
C CYS A 88 10.18 9.35 1.19
N GLY A 89 11.22 10.06 0.72
CA GLY A 89 12.57 9.51 0.68
C GLY A 89 13.09 9.22 2.08
N GLU A 90 13.86 8.14 2.24
CA GLU A 90 14.49 7.81 3.52
C GLU A 90 15.52 8.89 3.91
N ALA A 91 16.26 9.41 2.94
CA ALA A 91 17.22 10.49 3.17
C ALA A 91 16.51 11.78 3.63
N THR A 92 15.35 12.09 3.05
CA THR A 92 14.50 13.22 3.45
C THR A 92 14.01 13.05 4.89
N LEU A 93 13.53 11.87 5.26
CA LEU A 93 13.06 11.56 6.61
C LEU A 93 14.17 11.72 7.66
N LYS A 94 15.41 11.32 7.34
CA LYS A 94 16.57 11.47 8.24
C LYS A 94 17.12 12.89 8.31
N LYS A 95 16.97 13.66 7.23
CA LYS A 95 17.51 15.03 7.13
C LYS A 95 16.62 16.07 7.80
N PHE A 96 15.30 15.84 7.80
CA PHE A 96 14.33 16.84 8.22
C PHE A 96 13.37 16.25 9.27
N ASP A 97 13.60 16.63 10.53
CA ASP A 97 12.87 16.08 11.69
C ASP A 97 11.35 16.32 11.66
N HIS A 98 10.88 17.31 10.89
CA HIS A 98 9.45 17.63 10.77
C HIS A 98 8.69 16.74 9.76
N ILE A 99 9.39 16.01 8.87
CA ILE A 99 8.76 15.22 7.81
C ILE A 99 8.10 13.96 8.37
N LEU A 100 8.82 13.21 9.22
CA LEU A 100 8.27 11.99 9.82
C LEU A 100 7.02 12.26 10.69
N PRO A 101 7.00 13.28 11.58
CA PRO A 101 5.79 13.69 12.29
C PRO A 101 4.63 14.03 11.34
N ALA A 102 4.87 14.79 10.27
CA ALA A 102 3.83 15.14 9.30
C ALA A 102 3.23 13.92 8.59
N CYS A 103 4.06 12.93 8.27
CA CYS A 103 3.60 11.66 7.69
C CYS A 103 2.78 10.83 8.69
N LYS A 104 3.18 10.80 9.97
CA LYS A 104 2.49 10.05 11.03
C LYS A 104 1.20 10.71 11.51
N GLU A 105 1.11 12.04 11.46
CA GLU A 105 -0.05 12.77 11.96
C GLU A 105 -1.33 12.32 11.26
N LYS A 106 -2.31 11.79 12.01
CA LYS A 106 -3.59 11.29 11.50
C LYS A 106 -3.44 10.25 10.39
N ALA A 107 -2.34 9.50 10.38
CA ALA A 107 -2.23 8.34 9.52
C ALA A 107 -3.11 7.21 10.07
N ASP A 108 -3.86 6.57 9.18
CA ASP A 108 -4.70 5.41 9.49
C ASP A 108 -3.90 4.10 9.33
N ALA A 109 -2.91 4.11 8.41
CA ALA A 109 -1.98 3.02 8.24
C ALA A 109 -0.55 3.45 7.90
N VAL A 110 0.37 2.53 8.12
CA VAL A 110 1.71 2.54 7.55
C VAL A 110 1.95 1.29 6.69
N LEU A 111 2.49 1.50 5.50
CA LEU A 111 3.09 0.46 4.68
C LEU A 111 4.59 0.44 4.92
N LEU A 112 5.09 -0.68 5.42
CA LEU A 112 6.50 -0.91 5.68
C LEU A 112 7.07 -1.72 4.52
N LEU A 113 7.87 -1.08 3.66
CA LEU A 113 8.41 -1.71 2.48
C LEU A 113 9.81 -2.26 2.69
N PHE A 114 10.00 -3.47 2.20
CA PHE A 114 11.29 -4.05 1.89
C PHE A 114 11.30 -4.52 0.42
N SER A 115 12.47 -4.86 -0.09
CA SER A 115 12.65 -5.44 -1.43
C SER A 115 13.10 -6.87 -1.32
N PHE A 116 12.48 -7.78 -2.08
CA PHE A 116 12.90 -9.20 -2.13
C PHE A 116 14.36 -9.37 -2.58
N THR A 117 14.92 -8.38 -3.28
CA THR A 117 16.32 -8.33 -3.73
C THR A 117 17.24 -7.47 -2.84
N ASP A 118 16.83 -7.17 -1.61
CA ASP A 118 17.64 -6.41 -0.64
C ASP A 118 17.39 -6.94 0.77
N ARG A 119 18.21 -7.91 1.19
CA ARG A 119 18.14 -8.49 2.55
C ARG A 119 18.23 -7.43 3.65
N LEU A 120 19.09 -6.44 3.49
CA LEU A 120 19.27 -5.38 4.49
C LEU A 120 18.03 -4.50 4.64
N SER A 121 17.12 -4.47 3.65
CA SER A 121 15.82 -3.80 3.79
C SER A 121 14.82 -4.61 4.59
N PHE A 122 14.88 -5.94 4.50
CA PHE A 122 14.04 -6.84 5.27
C PHE A 122 14.47 -6.87 6.75
N ASP A 123 15.77 -6.98 7.00
CA ASP A 123 16.33 -7.00 8.36
C ASP A 123 16.11 -5.66 9.10
N ASP A 124 15.84 -4.55 8.38
CA ASP A 124 15.52 -3.23 8.97
C ASP A 124 14.04 -3.07 9.36
N LEU A 125 13.15 -3.98 8.97
CA LEU A 125 11.71 -3.89 9.29
C LEU A 125 11.43 -3.69 10.79
N PRO A 126 12.07 -4.42 11.73
CA PRO A 126 11.91 -4.17 13.17
C PRO A 126 12.21 -2.72 13.58
N ASN A 127 13.27 -2.13 13.04
CA ASN A 127 13.65 -0.74 13.32
C ASN A 127 12.61 0.23 12.74
N GLN A 128 12.11 -0.04 11.53
CA GLN A 128 11.07 0.76 10.90
C GLN A 128 9.78 0.71 11.72
N ILE A 129 9.39 -0.48 12.20
CA ILE A 129 8.23 -0.67 13.08
C ILE A 129 8.40 0.17 14.35
N ALA A 130 9.55 0.08 15.04
CA ALA A 130 9.81 0.84 16.24
C ALA A 130 9.70 2.37 16.02
N ARG A 131 10.31 2.90 14.95
CA ARG A 131 10.25 4.34 14.61
C ARG A 131 8.82 4.85 14.38
N VAL A 132 7.96 4.01 13.83
CA VAL A 132 6.57 4.40 13.56
C VAL A 132 5.70 4.25 14.81
N LEU A 133 6.05 3.34 15.72
CA LEU A 133 5.26 2.99 16.91
C LEU A 133 5.36 3.95 18.09
N ASP A 134 6.21 4.99 18.08
CA ASP A 134 6.34 5.97 19.20
C ASP A 134 5.02 6.67 19.59
N GLY A 135 4.14 5.98 20.33
CA GLY A 135 2.93 6.50 20.98
C GLY A 135 1.58 6.30 20.27
N SER A 136 1.50 5.65 19.10
CA SER A 136 0.21 5.46 18.38
C SER A 136 -0.21 3.99 18.29
N GLU A 137 -1.02 3.55 19.25
CA GLU A 137 -1.64 2.21 19.26
C GLU A 137 -2.67 2.04 18.13
N LYS A 138 -3.12 3.14 17.51
CA LYS A 138 -4.23 3.20 16.55
C LYS A 138 -3.83 3.07 15.07
N LEU A 139 -2.60 2.68 14.77
CA LEU A 139 -2.07 2.64 13.40
C LEU A 139 -2.06 1.22 12.84
N ALA A 140 -2.81 0.99 11.75
CA ALA A 140 -2.76 -0.27 11.02
C ALA A 140 -1.38 -0.43 10.34
N ARG A 141 -0.78 -1.61 10.45
CA ARG A 141 0.59 -1.89 9.97
C ARG A 141 0.55 -3.02 8.97
N ILE A 142 1.07 -2.76 7.78
CA ILE A 142 1.12 -3.76 6.70
C ILE A 142 2.52 -3.73 6.10
N VAL A 143 3.13 -4.89 5.97
CA VAL A 143 4.43 -5.03 5.31
C VAL A 143 4.20 -5.32 3.84
N VAL A 144 5.02 -4.74 2.97
CA VAL A 144 4.98 -5.04 1.53
C VAL A 144 6.38 -5.35 1.01
N GLY A 145 6.54 -6.55 0.45
CA GLY A 145 7.74 -6.95 -0.27
C GLY A 145 7.64 -6.58 -1.75
N SER A 146 8.50 -5.69 -2.22
CA SER A 146 8.59 -5.24 -3.60
C SER A 146 9.57 -6.10 -4.43
N LYS A 147 9.61 -5.89 -5.75
CA LYS A 147 10.46 -6.62 -6.70
C LYS A 147 10.28 -8.14 -6.63
N PHE A 148 9.09 -8.59 -6.24
CA PHE A 148 8.77 -10.01 -6.14
C PHE A 148 8.87 -10.74 -7.49
N ASP A 149 8.86 -10.02 -8.61
CA ASP A 149 9.09 -10.54 -9.95
C ASP A 149 10.56 -10.89 -10.25
N GLN A 150 11.52 -10.47 -9.42
CA GLN A 150 12.96 -10.66 -9.65
C GLN A 150 13.49 -11.92 -8.95
N TYR A 151 12.84 -13.07 -9.20
CA TYR A 151 13.09 -14.34 -8.50
C TYR A 151 14.56 -14.80 -8.51
N MET A 152 15.30 -14.52 -9.58
CA MET A 152 16.72 -14.90 -9.71
C MET A 152 17.67 -14.07 -8.84
N HIS A 153 17.20 -12.95 -8.30
CA HIS A 153 17.96 -12.03 -7.45
C HIS A 153 17.36 -11.93 -6.04
N THR A 154 16.59 -12.94 -5.62
CA THR A 154 15.94 -12.93 -4.32
C THR A 154 16.95 -13.18 -3.21
N ASP A 155 17.05 -12.22 -2.29
CA ASP A 155 17.86 -12.30 -1.07
C ASP A 155 17.01 -12.56 0.19
N VAL A 156 15.68 -12.47 0.04
CA VAL A 156 14.69 -12.78 1.07
C VAL A 156 13.86 -13.95 0.59
N THR A 157 13.77 -15.00 1.40
CA THR A 157 13.02 -16.23 1.06
C THR A 157 11.59 -16.17 1.57
N GLU A 158 10.73 -17.04 1.04
CA GLU A 158 9.38 -17.23 1.59
C GLU A 158 9.40 -17.76 3.03
N GLN A 159 10.46 -18.49 3.43
CA GLN A 159 10.66 -18.91 4.80
C GLN A 159 10.92 -17.70 5.71
N ASP A 160 11.83 -16.79 5.33
CA ASP A 160 12.09 -15.55 6.08
C ASP A 160 10.78 -14.77 6.28
N VAL A 161 9.97 -14.63 5.23
CA VAL A 161 8.68 -13.94 5.29
C VAL A 161 7.71 -14.64 6.26
N THR A 162 7.63 -15.97 6.21
CA THR A 162 6.76 -16.75 7.08
C THR A 162 7.16 -16.62 8.55
N GLU A 163 8.46 -16.70 8.84
CA GLU A 163 9.01 -16.52 10.19
C GLU A 163 8.74 -15.09 10.71
N PHE A 164 8.90 -14.09 9.85
CA PHE A 164 8.56 -12.70 10.19
C PHE A 164 7.07 -12.55 10.51
N GLN A 165 6.17 -13.09 9.68
CA GLN A 165 4.73 -13.01 9.92
C GLN A 165 4.34 -13.67 11.24
N HIS A 166 4.94 -14.82 11.57
CA HIS A 166 4.71 -15.50 12.84
C HIS A 166 5.23 -14.69 14.03
N THR A 167 6.39 -14.06 13.90
CA THR A 167 7.02 -13.30 14.99
C THR A 167 6.31 -11.98 15.26
N TRP A 168 5.97 -11.25 14.21
CA TRP A 168 5.45 -9.89 14.31
C TRP A 168 3.92 -9.80 14.21
N GLN A 169 3.25 -10.88 13.80
CA GLN A 169 1.79 -10.92 13.57
C GLN A 169 1.32 -9.80 12.62
N LEU A 170 2.15 -9.47 11.62
CA LEU A 170 1.84 -8.47 10.60
C LEU A 170 1.57 -9.13 9.24
N PRO A 171 0.58 -8.65 8.47
CA PRO A 171 0.37 -9.12 7.11
C PRO A 171 1.54 -8.69 6.20
N VAL A 172 2.04 -9.61 5.39
CA VAL A 172 3.04 -9.34 4.35
C VAL A 172 2.42 -9.52 2.96
N LEU A 173 2.30 -8.42 2.22
CA LEU A 173 1.83 -8.42 0.84
C LEU A 173 3.02 -8.49 -0.13
N ARG A 174 2.82 -9.12 -1.27
CA ARG A 174 3.84 -9.29 -2.33
C ARG A 174 3.47 -8.46 -3.54
N MET A 175 4.42 -7.71 -4.06
CA MET A 175 4.20 -6.81 -5.19
C MET A 175 5.31 -6.92 -6.23
N LYS A 176 4.88 -7.04 -7.49
CA LYS A 176 5.77 -6.91 -8.64
C LYS A 176 6.05 -5.43 -8.91
N SER A 177 7.32 -5.11 -9.16
CA SER A 177 7.77 -3.73 -9.41
C SER A 177 7.86 -3.36 -10.89
N VAL A 178 7.74 -4.34 -11.79
CA VAL A 178 7.67 -4.06 -13.23
C VAL A 178 6.29 -3.58 -13.66
N ASN A 179 6.26 -2.74 -14.70
CA ASN A 179 5.03 -2.38 -15.40
C ASN A 179 4.41 -3.61 -16.08
N GLY A 180 3.08 -3.60 -16.23
CA GLY A 180 2.39 -4.60 -17.04
C GLY A 180 2.78 -4.50 -18.53
N PRO A 181 2.31 -5.45 -19.35
CA PRO A 181 2.50 -5.39 -20.80
C PRO A 181 2.05 -4.04 -21.37
N ARG A 182 2.80 -3.51 -22.32
CA ARG A 182 2.35 -2.35 -23.12
C ARG A 182 1.34 -2.81 -24.15
N LEU A 183 0.36 -1.95 -24.45
CA LEU A 183 -0.54 -2.11 -25.58
C LEU A 183 0.25 -1.95 -26.90
N ALA A 184 -0.36 -2.36 -28.00
CA ALA A 184 0.27 -2.35 -29.33
C ALA A 184 0.71 -0.94 -29.80
N ASP A 185 0.17 0.11 -29.18
CA ASP A 185 0.58 1.49 -29.43
C ASP A 185 1.97 1.81 -28.82
N GLY A 186 2.50 0.97 -27.94
CA GLY A 186 3.80 1.17 -27.28
C GLY A 186 3.85 2.31 -26.27
N TRP A 187 2.77 3.09 -26.15
CA TRP A 187 2.67 4.29 -25.33
C TRP A 187 1.81 4.08 -24.09
N THR A 188 0.94 3.07 -24.08
CA THR A 188 0.02 2.84 -22.96
C THR A 188 0.19 1.45 -22.36
N LEU A 189 0.04 1.35 -21.04
CA LEU A 189 0.04 0.07 -20.34
C LEU A 189 -1.31 -0.63 -20.53
N ASP A 190 -1.31 -1.96 -20.58
CA ASP A 190 -2.55 -2.74 -20.48
C ASP A 190 -3.16 -2.53 -19.09
N GLY A 191 -4.13 -1.62 -19.03
CA GLY A 191 -4.83 -1.27 -17.81
C GLY A 191 -5.53 -2.44 -17.13
N ARG A 192 -5.85 -3.55 -17.82
CA ARG A 192 -6.42 -4.75 -17.18
C ARG A 192 -5.37 -5.59 -16.49
N ALA A 193 -4.22 -5.79 -17.14
CA ALA A 193 -3.09 -6.50 -16.56
C ALA A 193 -2.54 -5.73 -15.34
N GLY A 194 -2.32 -4.42 -15.52
CA GLY A 194 -1.88 -3.52 -14.44
C GLY A 194 -2.87 -3.47 -13.27
N LEU A 195 -4.18 -3.44 -13.55
CA LEU A 195 -5.22 -3.51 -12.52
C LEU A 195 -5.18 -4.83 -11.75
N THR A 196 -5.04 -5.96 -12.44
CA THR A 196 -5.01 -7.29 -11.80
C THR A 196 -3.81 -7.40 -10.85
N ASP A 197 -2.68 -6.83 -11.26
CA ASP A 197 -1.43 -6.77 -10.49
C ASP A 197 -1.52 -5.92 -9.20
N VAL A 198 -2.47 -4.98 -9.11
CA VAL A 198 -2.65 -4.12 -7.93
C VAL A 198 -3.94 -4.39 -7.16
N ALA A 199 -4.92 -5.03 -7.80
CA ALA A 199 -6.23 -5.26 -7.23
C ALA A 199 -6.14 -6.08 -5.95
N HIS A 200 -5.27 -7.09 -5.87
CA HIS A 200 -5.09 -7.88 -4.66
C HIS A 200 -4.53 -7.02 -3.51
N ILE A 201 -3.62 -6.09 -3.80
CA ILE A 201 -3.07 -5.16 -2.79
C ILE A 201 -4.17 -4.23 -2.29
N LEU A 202 -4.86 -3.52 -3.19
CA LEU A 202 -5.90 -2.56 -2.83
C LEU A 202 -7.07 -3.23 -2.10
N ASN A 203 -7.43 -4.45 -2.51
CA ASN A 203 -8.40 -5.28 -1.80
C ASN A 203 -7.95 -5.63 -0.39
N ARG A 204 -6.70 -6.07 -0.21
CA ARG A 204 -6.16 -6.37 1.12
C ARG A 204 -6.04 -5.12 1.98
N LEU A 205 -5.66 -3.97 1.43
CA LEU A 205 -5.67 -2.70 2.15
C LEU A 205 -7.08 -2.36 2.64
N ALA A 206 -8.07 -2.43 1.75
CA ALA A 206 -9.47 -2.18 2.11
C ALA A 206 -9.95 -3.13 3.22
N GLU A 207 -9.68 -4.43 3.09
CA GLU A 207 -10.08 -5.43 4.10
C GLU A 207 -9.45 -5.17 5.46
N ASN A 208 -8.13 -4.94 5.52
CA ASN A 208 -7.43 -4.72 6.79
C ASN A 208 -7.85 -3.42 7.46
N LEU A 209 -7.91 -2.32 6.70
CA LEU A 209 -8.29 -1.01 7.22
C LEU A 209 -9.75 -0.97 7.68
N TRP A 210 -10.65 -1.55 6.88
CA TRP A 210 -12.05 -1.64 7.25
C TRP A 210 -12.26 -2.48 8.51
N HIS A 211 -11.57 -3.62 8.61
CA HIS A 211 -11.62 -4.43 9.82
C HIS A 211 -11.07 -3.67 11.03
N TYR A 212 -9.96 -2.94 10.86
CA TYR A 212 -9.38 -2.11 11.90
C TYR A 212 -10.37 -1.07 12.43
N ASP A 213 -11.09 -0.37 11.54
CA ASP A 213 -12.15 0.57 11.92
C ASP A 213 -13.29 -0.12 12.66
N GLN A 214 -13.69 -1.32 12.22
CA GLN A 214 -14.73 -2.09 12.89
C GLN A 214 -14.32 -2.51 14.31
N VAL A 215 -13.06 -2.93 14.50
CA VAL A 215 -12.50 -3.24 15.83
C VAL A 215 -12.47 -1.98 16.69
N ALA A 216 -11.95 -0.88 16.16
CA ALA A 216 -11.86 0.40 16.86
C ALA A 216 -13.25 0.95 17.25
N ALA A 217 -14.28 0.67 16.45
CA ALA A 217 -15.67 1.00 16.73
C ALA A 217 -16.39 0.00 17.67
N GLY A 218 -15.72 -1.10 18.08
CA GLY A 218 -16.31 -2.15 18.92
C GLY A 218 -17.37 -3.00 18.23
N LEU A 219 -17.40 -2.99 16.89
CA LEU A 219 -18.38 -3.76 16.09
C LEU A 219 -17.94 -5.22 15.89
N VAL A 220 -16.64 -5.50 16.00
CA VAL A 220 -16.05 -6.84 15.92
C VAL A 220 -14.96 -6.99 17.01
N PRO A 221 -14.68 -8.21 17.51
CA PRO A 221 -13.61 -8.43 18.48
C PRO A 221 -12.24 -8.07 17.89
N ALA A 222 -11.32 -7.62 18.76
CA ALA A 222 -9.90 -7.59 18.42
C ALA A 222 -9.36 -9.03 18.43
N ASP A 223 -8.72 -9.44 17.32
CA ASP A 223 -8.06 -10.74 17.20
C ASP A 223 -6.79 -10.85 18.06
#